data_AF-A0A0D6QG45-F1
#
_entry.id   AF-A0A0D6QG45-F1
#
_cell.length_a   1.000
_cell.length_b   1.000
_cell.length_c   1.000
_cell.angle_alpha   90.00
_cell.angle_beta   90.00
_cell.angle_gamma   90.00
#
_symmetry.space_group_name_H-M   'P 1'
#
loop_
_entity.id
_entity.type
_entity.pdbx_description
1 polymer ?
#
loop_
_entity_poly.entity_id
_entity_poly.type
_entity_poly.pdbx_seq_one_letter_code
_entity_poly.pdbx_strand_id
1 'polypeptide(L)'
;MNNGGFDQYFFNSSGDRARGALAGLELIGAGKTAAIVRRALAVFGRQGPAPSRAARWEQMDRWEPEVEATLDALDTEFYAYPEPLAELMERHCRAHREAFAR
;
A
#
# COMPACT_ATOMS: atom_id res chain seq x y z
N MET A 1 4.93 19.47 8.49
CA MET A 1 5.30 18.11 8.03
C MET A 1 4.10 17.22 8.25
N ASN A 2 3.43 16.81 7.18
CA ASN A 2 2.41 15.77 7.22
C ASN A 2 3.15 14.42 7.15
N ASN A 3 3.15 13.65 8.24
CA ASN A 3 3.80 12.33 8.29
C ASN A 3 2.72 11.25 8.13
N GLY A 4 2.28 11.02 6.90
CA GLY A 4 1.31 9.99 6.58
C GLY A 4 0.96 10.00 5.10
N GLY A 5 0.06 9.08 4.72
CA GLY A 5 -0.56 9.05 3.41
C GLY A 5 0.19 8.23 2.36
N PHE A 6 -0.52 7.93 1.27
CA PHE A 6 0.02 7.16 0.16
C PHE A 6 1.12 7.90 -0.59
N ASP A 7 0.98 9.21 -0.80
CA ASP A 7 1.98 10.06 -1.47
C ASP A 7 3.34 9.96 -0.77
N GLN A 8 3.36 10.12 0.57
CA GLN A 8 4.55 10.07 1.37
C GLN A 8 5.10 8.66 1.48
N TYR A 9 4.22 7.65 1.58
CA TYR A 9 4.61 6.24 1.53
C TYR A 9 5.38 5.92 0.24
N PHE A 10 4.88 6.38 -0.91
CA PHE A 10 5.54 6.18 -2.20
C PHE A 10 6.85 6.97 -2.35
N PHE A 11 6.87 8.21 -1.83
CA PHE A 11 8.06 9.06 -1.84
C PHE A 11 9.21 8.51 -1.00
N ASN A 12 8.89 7.88 0.14
CA ASN A 12 9.86 7.34 1.08
C ASN A 12 10.43 5.99 0.62
N SER A 13 11.50 5.54 1.29
CA SER A 13 12.12 4.23 1.03
C SER A 13 11.17 3.05 1.28
N SER A 14 10.16 3.23 2.14
CA SER A 14 9.11 2.23 2.35
C SER A 14 8.31 1.90 1.10
N GLY A 15 8.22 2.84 0.14
CA GLY A 15 7.57 2.62 -1.16
C GLY A 15 8.19 1.50 -1.99
N ASP A 16 9.44 1.09 -1.72
CA ASP A 16 10.08 -0.08 -2.35
C ASP A 16 9.28 -1.38 -2.07
N ARG A 17 8.49 -1.38 -0.99
CA ARG A 17 7.71 -2.54 -0.54
C ARG A 17 6.25 -2.49 -0.97
N ALA A 18 5.83 -1.51 -1.77
CA ALA A 18 4.41 -1.26 -2.05
C ALA A 18 3.68 -2.47 -2.68
N ARG A 19 4.32 -3.19 -3.60
CA ARG A 19 3.77 -4.44 -4.15
C ARG A 19 3.70 -5.56 -3.12
N GLY A 20 4.71 -5.66 -2.26
CA GLY A 20 4.74 -6.63 -1.16
C GLY A 20 3.68 -6.34 -0.09
N ALA A 21 3.39 -5.07 0.17
CA ALA A 21 2.32 -4.66 1.07
C ALA A 21 0.95 -5.12 0.54
N LEU A 22 0.67 -4.90 -0.76
CA LEU A 22 -0.55 -5.43 -1.40
C LEU A 22 -0.63 -6.96 -1.28
N ALA A 23 0.44 -7.66 -1.66
CA ALA A 23 0.48 -9.12 -1.60
C ALA A 23 0.26 -9.64 -0.16
N GLY A 24 0.83 -8.96 0.85
CA GLY A 24 0.62 -9.29 2.25
C GLY A 24 -0.83 -9.09 2.70
N LEU A 25 -1.48 -7.99 2.28
CA LEU A 25 -2.90 -7.74 2.55
C LEU A 25 -3.79 -8.82 1.91
N GLU A 26 -3.51 -9.19 0.66
CA GLU A 26 -4.21 -10.27 -0.03
C GLU A 26 -4.01 -11.62 0.67
N LEU A 27 -2.78 -11.91 1.11
CA LEU A 27 -2.42 -13.13 1.81
C LEU A 27 -3.15 -13.31 3.14
N ILE A 28 -3.35 -12.24 3.91
CA ILE A 28 -4.09 -12.29 5.19
C ILE A 28 -5.60 -12.17 5.00
N GLY A 29 -6.09 -12.02 3.77
CA GLY A 29 -7.51 -11.89 3.45
C GLY A 29 -8.10 -10.51 3.74
N ALA A 30 -7.28 -9.45 3.80
CA ALA A 30 -7.71 -8.07 3.97
C ALA A 30 -8.18 -7.49 2.61
N GLY A 31 -9.31 -8.00 2.10
CA GLY A 31 -9.76 -7.73 0.73
C GLY A 31 -10.13 -6.27 0.47
N LYS A 32 -10.75 -5.59 1.45
CA LYS A 32 -11.15 -4.17 1.30
C LYS A 32 -9.91 -3.28 1.36
N THR A 33 -9.02 -3.52 2.32
CA THR A 33 -7.77 -2.76 2.42
C THR A 33 -6.86 -3.02 1.22
N ALA A 34 -6.78 -4.26 0.72
CA ALA A 34 -6.06 -4.59 -0.50
C ALA A 34 -6.63 -3.85 -1.72
N ALA A 35 -7.95 -3.71 -1.84
CA ALA A 35 -8.57 -2.95 -2.92
C ALA A 35 -8.22 -1.46 -2.88
N ILE A 36 -8.12 -0.85 -1.68
CA ILE A 36 -7.66 0.54 -1.51
C ILE A 36 -6.21 0.66 -1.98
N VAL A 37 -5.31 -0.18 -1.45
CA VAL A 37 -3.89 -0.16 -1.82
C VAL A 37 -3.69 -0.42 -3.32
N ARG A 38 -4.46 -1.34 -3.91
CA ARG A 38 -4.38 -1.63 -5.35
C ARG A 38 -4.73 -0.41 -6.21
N ARG A 39 -5.74 0.37 -5.83
CA ARG A 39 -6.07 1.65 -6.51
C ARG A 39 -4.95 2.69 -6.31
N ALA A 40 -4.37 2.76 -5.13
CA ALA A 40 -3.22 3.64 -4.89
C ALA A 40 -2.00 3.26 -5.75
N LEU A 41 -1.74 1.97 -5.96
CA LEU A 41 -0.67 1.52 -6.87
C LEU A 41 -0.97 1.81 -8.34
N ALA A 42 -2.25 1.86 -8.71
CA ALA A 42 -2.67 2.05 -10.10
C ALA A 42 -2.38 3.47 -10.62
N VAL A 43 -2.12 4.46 -9.75
CA VAL A 43 -1.73 5.81 -10.16
C VAL A 43 -0.39 5.83 -10.90
N PHE A 44 0.45 4.81 -10.72
CA PHE A 44 1.69 4.61 -11.47
C PHE A 44 1.47 3.92 -12.84
N GLY A 45 0.21 3.65 -13.21
CA GLY A 45 -0.17 2.92 -14.42
C GLY A 45 -0.01 1.40 -14.29
N ARG A 46 -0.14 0.69 -15.42
CA ARG A 46 -0.22 -0.79 -15.45
C ARG A 46 0.96 -1.50 -14.82
N GLN A 47 2.15 -0.90 -14.85
CA GLN A 47 3.36 -1.49 -14.26
C GLN A 47 3.44 -1.25 -12.75
N GLY A 48 2.68 -0.29 -12.20
CA GLY A 48 2.79 0.10 -10.80
C GLY A 48 4.10 0.85 -10.49
N PRO A 49 4.37 1.13 -9.21
CA PRO A 49 5.56 1.86 -8.80
C PRO A 49 6.84 1.08 -9.12
N ALA A 50 7.87 1.80 -9.53
CA ALA A 50 9.22 1.27 -9.69
C ALA A 50 9.77 0.73 -8.35
N PRO A 51 10.63 -0.29 -8.36
CA PRO A 51 11.17 -0.86 -7.13
C PRO A 51 12.21 0.05 -6.47
N SER A 52 13.01 0.78 -7.24
CA SER A 52 13.99 1.73 -6.71
C SER A 52 13.36 3.09 -6.47
N ARG A 53 13.70 3.73 -5.36
CA ARG A 53 13.25 5.09 -5.02
C ARG A 53 13.51 6.11 -6.12
N ALA A 54 14.73 6.15 -6.68
CA ALA A 54 15.08 7.12 -7.72
C ALA A 54 14.16 7.03 -8.95
N ALA A 55 13.97 5.83 -9.50
CA ALA A 55 13.06 5.63 -10.63
C ALA A 55 11.58 5.89 -10.25
N ARG A 56 11.16 5.67 -9.00
CA ARG A 56 9.80 6.07 -8.58
C ARG A 56 9.65 7.58 -8.54
N TRP A 57 10.64 8.31 -8.06
CA TRP A 57 10.58 9.76 -8.06
C TRP A 57 10.40 10.29 -9.48
N GLU A 58 11.11 9.74 -10.46
CA GLU A 58 10.88 10.08 -11.87
C GLU A 58 9.45 9.75 -12.37
N GLN A 59 8.78 8.74 -11.78
CA GLN A 59 7.37 8.48 -12.07
C GLN A 59 6.45 9.50 -11.38
N MET A 60 6.76 9.86 -10.13
CA MET A 60 5.99 10.79 -9.31
C MET A 60 6.10 12.23 -9.83
N ASP A 61 7.26 12.63 -10.35
CA ASP A 61 7.50 13.95 -10.96
C ASP A 61 6.65 14.19 -12.21
N ARG A 62 6.06 13.11 -12.78
CA ARG A 62 5.17 13.15 -13.94
C ARG A 62 3.69 13.08 -13.55
N TRP A 63 3.37 13.11 -12.25
CA TRP A 63 1.99 13.10 -11.79
C TRP A 63 1.32 14.43 -12.07
N GLU A 64 0.13 14.34 -12.64
CA GLU A 64 -0.78 15.48 -12.73
C GLU A 64 -1.42 15.75 -11.37
N PRO A 65 -1.86 16.99 -11.08
CA PRO A 65 -2.46 17.36 -9.80
C PRO A 65 -3.64 16.47 -9.35
N GLU A 66 -4.37 15.86 -10.28
CA GLU A 66 -5.48 14.96 -10.00
C GLU A 66 -5.03 13.67 -9.28
N VAL A 67 -3.76 13.28 -9.40
CA VAL A 67 -3.20 12.14 -8.66
C VAL A 67 -3.20 12.43 -7.17
N GLU A 68 -2.83 13.63 -6.74
CA GLU A 68 -2.83 14.04 -5.33
C GLU A 68 -4.23 13.93 -4.74
N ALA A 69 -5.24 14.51 -5.41
CA ALA A 69 -6.63 14.41 -4.98
C ALA A 69 -7.15 12.96 -4.93
N THR A 70 -6.68 12.10 -5.84
CA THR A 70 -6.99 10.66 -5.83
C THR A 70 -6.38 9.98 -4.61
N LEU A 71 -5.12 10.26 -4.28
CA LEU A 71 -4.43 9.68 -3.14
C LEU A 71 -5.03 10.15 -1.81
N ASP A 72 -5.42 11.43 -1.69
CA ASP A 72 -6.10 11.98 -0.51
C ASP A 72 -7.45 11.28 -0.22
N ALA A 73 -8.22 11.01 -1.28
CA ALA A 73 -9.47 10.26 -1.16
C ALA A 73 -9.21 8.82 -0.69
N LEU A 74 -8.18 8.17 -1.23
CA LEU A 74 -7.80 6.81 -0.84
C LEU A 74 -7.23 6.76 0.59
N ASP A 75 -6.52 7.78 1.03
CA ASP A 75 -6.06 7.93 2.40
C ASP A 75 -7.26 8.02 3.36
N THR A 76 -8.28 8.79 3.00
CA THR A 76 -9.53 8.85 3.77
C THR A 76 -10.19 7.47 3.89
N GLU A 77 -10.27 6.71 2.80
CA GLU A 77 -10.79 5.34 2.81
C GLU A 77 -9.92 4.39 3.65
N PHE A 78 -8.59 4.54 3.59
CA PHE A 78 -7.65 3.71 4.36
C PHE A 78 -7.75 3.99 5.87
N TYR A 79 -7.80 5.28 6.25
CA TYR A 79 -7.90 5.71 7.64
C TYR A 79 -9.27 5.43 8.26
N ALA A 80 -10.31 5.22 7.47
CA ALA A 80 -11.58 4.68 7.95
C ALA A 80 -11.47 3.24 8.49
N TYR A 81 -10.30 2.60 8.31
CA TYR A 81 -9.93 1.31 8.87
C TYR A 81 -11.01 0.22 8.63
N PRO A 82 -11.24 -0.13 7.35
CA PRO A 82 -12.42 -0.91 6.94
C PRO A 82 -12.40 -2.38 7.40
N GLU A 83 -11.27 -2.86 7.90
CA GLU A 83 -11.04 -4.26 8.30
C GLU A 83 -10.11 -4.34 9.53
N PRO A 84 -10.30 -5.33 10.41
CA PRO A 84 -9.46 -5.52 11.60
C PRO A 84 -8.11 -6.17 11.24
N LEU A 85 -7.20 -5.41 10.61
CA LEU A 85 -5.95 -5.93 10.06
C LEU A 85 -5.11 -6.74 11.06
N ALA A 86 -5.08 -6.32 12.33
CA ALA A 86 -4.36 -7.04 13.38
C ALA A 86 -4.92 -8.45 13.61
N GLU A 87 -6.24 -8.61 13.66
CA GLU A 87 -6.91 -9.90 13.83
C GLU A 87 -6.72 -10.79 12.60
N LEU A 88 -6.78 -10.21 11.40
CA LEU A 88 -6.52 -10.91 10.14
C LEU A 88 -5.09 -11.48 10.12
N MET A 89 -4.11 -10.66 10.49
CA MET A 89 -2.70 -11.05 10.61
C MET A 89 -2.51 -12.16 11.64
N GLU A 90 -3.09 -11.98 12.84
CA GLU A 90 -2.96 -12.95 13.93
C GLU A 90 -3.57 -14.31 13.57
N ARG A 91 -4.73 -14.30 12.91
CA ARG A 91 -5.37 -15.51 12.39
C ARG A 91 -4.50 -16.19 11.33
N HIS A 92 -3.91 -15.43 10.41
CA HIS A 92 -3.01 -15.97 9.40
C HIS A 92 -1.77 -16.62 10.06
N CYS A 93 -1.09 -15.93 10.96
CA CYS A 93 0.06 -16.47 11.69
C CYS A 93 -0.28 -17.75 12.47
N ARG A 94 -1.45 -17.81 13.12
CA ARG A 94 -1.92 -19.01 13.83
C ARG A 94 -2.19 -20.20 12.91
N ALA A 95 -2.77 -19.95 11.73
CA ALA A 95 -3.07 -20.98 10.75
C ALA A 95 -1.79 -21.53 10.09
N HIS A 96 -0.75 -20.71 9.97
CA HIS A 96 0.51 -21.04 9.30
C HIS A 96 1.69 -21.09 10.28
N ARG A 97 1.46 -21.55 11.52
CA ARG A 97 2.46 -21.51 12.61
C ARG A 97 3.84 -22.03 12.23
N GLU A 98 3.95 -23.09 11.43
CA GLU A 98 5.23 -23.65 11.00
C GLU A 98 6.05 -22.71 10.10
N ALA A 99 5.40 -21.82 9.35
CA ALA A 99 6.09 -20.80 8.54
C ALA A 99 6.61 -19.62 9.39
N PHE A 100 6.15 -19.50 10.64
CA PHE A 100 6.47 -18.39 11.56
C PHE A 100 7.16 -18.84 12.85
N ALA A 101 7.20 -20.14 13.13
CA ALA A 101 7.95 -20.72 14.22
C ALA A 101 9.42 -20.79 13.83
N ARG A 102 10.25 -20.00 14.52
CA ARG A 102 11.70 -20.17 14.57
C ARG A 102 12.09 -20.70 15.93
#